data_AF-A0A353LRR9-F1
#
_entry.id   AF-A0A353LRR9-F1
#
_cell.length_a   1.000
_cell.length_b   1.000
_cell.length_c   1.000
_cell.angle_alpha   90.00
_cell.angle_beta   90.00
_cell.angle_gamma   90.00
#
_symmetry.space_group_name_H-M   'P 1'
#
loop_
_entity.id
_entity.type
_entity.pdbx_description
1 polymer ?
#
loop_
_entity_poly.entity_id
_entity_poly.type
_entity_poly.pdbx_seq_one_letter_code
_entity_poly.pdbx_strand_id
1 'polypeptide(L)'
;MRKESIRIDGSYGEGGGQILRSSLALSVITGRPIAITDIRAKRPNPGLAAEHLTAVLAAADICNAAVEGAELDSQVVNFTPTGPARAGRY
;
A
#
# COMPACT_ATOMS: atom_id res chain seq x y z
N MET A 1 6.53 -19.18 -8.64
CA MET A 1 7.07 -18.06 -9.45
C MET A 1 6.87 -16.76 -8.67
N ARG A 2 7.94 -16.02 -8.34
CA ARG A 2 7.78 -14.67 -7.73
C ARG A 2 7.22 -13.74 -8.81
N LYS A 3 6.11 -13.06 -8.54
CA LYS A 3 5.53 -12.07 -9.46
C LYS A 3 6.34 -10.77 -9.39
N GLU A 4 6.57 -10.15 -10.54
CA GLU A 4 7.24 -8.84 -10.61
C GLU A 4 6.38 -7.75 -9.96
N SER A 5 7.05 -6.81 -9.27
CA SER A 5 6.37 -5.73 -8.56
C SER A 5 5.81 -4.68 -9.51
N ILE A 6 4.55 -4.29 -9.31
CA ILE A 6 3.92 -3.20 -10.07
C ILE A 6 4.35 -1.86 -9.47
N ARG A 7 4.93 -0.99 -10.29
CA ARG A 7 5.26 0.38 -9.89
C ARG A 7 4.07 1.29 -10.09
N ILE A 8 3.76 2.12 -9.10
CA ILE A 8 2.58 2.97 -9.08
C ILE A 8 3.00 4.38 -8.64
N ASP A 9 2.66 5.37 -9.46
CA ASP A 9 2.83 6.80 -9.14
C ASP A 9 1.63 7.27 -8.28
N GLY A 10 1.89 7.57 -7.02
CA GLY A 10 0.92 8.04 -6.03
C GLY A 10 0.51 9.51 -6.20
N SER A 11 1.16 10.26 -7.09
CA SER A 11 0.82 11.64 -7.45
C SER A 11 -0.22 11.72 -8.57
N TYR A 12 -0.48 10.61 -9.27
CA TYR A 12 -1.38 10.59 -10.42
C TYR A 12 -2.81 11.05 -10.05
N GLY A 13 -3.47 11.74 -10.99
CA GLY A 13 -4.78 12.35 -10.75
C GLY A 13 -4.77 13.34 -9.59
N GLU A 14 -5.70 13.15 -8.64
CA GLU A 14 -5.87 13.99 -7.44
C GLU A 14 -4.71 13.89 -6.43
N GLY A 15 -3.80 12.91 -6.57
CA GLY A 15 -2.70 12.70 -5.61
C GLY A 15 -3.19 12.55 -4.17
N GLY A 16 -4.30 11.85 -3.96
CA GLY A 16 -4.91 11.59 -2.66
C GLY A 16 -4.68 10.16 -2.16
N GLY A 17 -5.34 9.78 -1.06
CA GLY A 17 -5.21 8.43 -0.47
C GLY A 17 -5.87 7.29 -1.26
N GLN A 18 -6.63 7.60 -2.31
CA GLN A 18 -7.40 6.58 -3.04
C GLN A 18 -6.51 5.63 -3.83
N ILE A 19 -5.43 6.11 -4.46
CA ILE A 19 -4.47 5.26 -5.18
C ILE A 19 -3.90 4.21 -4.23
N LEU A 20 -3.39 4.64 -3.07
CA LEU A 20 -2.85 3.74 -2.06
C LEU A 20 -3.84 2.63 -1.66
N ARG A 21 -5.07 3.01 -1.29
CA ARG A 21 -6.07 2.03 -0.81
C ARG A 21 -6.46 1.02 -1.89
N SER A 22 -6.71 1.49 -3.11
CA SER A 22 -7.06 0.61 -4.23
C SER A 22 -5.89 -0.32 -4.59
N SER A 23 -4.67 0.19 -4.62
CA SER A 23 -3.46 -0.59 -4.90
C SER A 23 -3.25 -1.68 -3.85
N LEU A 24 -3.40 -1.37 -2.56
CA LEU A 24 -3.31 -2.36 -1.48
C LEU A 24 -4.35 -3.47 -1.64
N ALA A 25 -5.63 -3.10 -1.83
CA ALA A 25 -6.70 -4.07 -2.00
C ALA A 25 -6.46 -4.99 -3.21
N LEU A 26 -6.07 -4.43 -4.35
CA LEU A 26 -5.74 -5.21 -5.55
C LEU A 26 -4.50 -6.08 -5.36
N SER A 27 -3.49 -5.60 -4.66
CA SER A 27 -2.29 -6.38 -4.32
C SER A 27 -2.66 -7.60 -3.46
N VAL A 28 -3.47 -7.40 -2.42
CA VAL A 28 -3.99 -8.47 -1.56
C VAL A 28 -4.81 -9.49 -2.36
N ILE A 29 -5.73 -9.05 -3.21
CA ILE A 29 -6.59 -9.93 -4.02
C ILE A 29 -5.78 -10.72 -5.05
N THR A 30 -4.83 -10.07 -5.73
CA THR A 30 -4.10 -10.67 -6.85
C THR A 30 -2.81 -11.38 -6.45
N GLY A 31 -2.36 -11.20 -5.20
CA GLY A 31 -1.07 -11.66 -4.71
C GLY A 31 0.12 -11.09 -5.50
N ARG A 32 -0.03 -9.87 -6.04
CA ARG A 32 1.02 -9.19 -6.81
C ARG A 32 1.70 -8.14 -5.94
N PRO A 33 3.04 -8.14 -5.81
CA PRO A 33 3.74 -7.07 -5.12
C PRO A 33 3.52 -5.72 -5.79
N ILE A 34 3.52 -4.65 -5.00
CA ILE A 34 3.41 -3.28 -5.47
C ILE A 34 4.48 -2.40 -4.81
N ALA A 35 4.92 -1.38 -5.55
CA ALA A 35 5.76 -0.31 -5.07
C ALA A 35 5.09 1.02 -5.44
N ILE A 36 4.69 1.79 -4.43
CA ILE A 36 4.05 3.09 -4.62
C ILE A 36 5.04 4.18 -4.24
N THR A 37 5.26 5.14 -5.12
CA THR A 37 6.06 6.35 -4.86
C THR A 37 5.17 7.59 -4.86
N ASP A 38 5.71 8.72 -4.41
CA ASP A 38 5.04 10.02 -4.47
C ASP A 38 3.67 10.03 -3.79
N ILE A 39 3.53 9.25 -2.71
CA ILE A 39 2.27 9.08 -1.99
C ILE A 39 1.80 10.44 -1.49
N ARG A 40 0.63 10.86 -1.97
CA ARG A 40 0.02 12.14 -1.58
C ARG A 40 0.90 13.37 -1.87
N ALA A 41 1.80 13.29 -2.86
CA ALA A 41 2.75 14.36 -3.18
C ALA A 41 2.09 15.73 -3.51
N LYS A 42 0.81 15.72 -3.94
CA LYS A 42 0.05 16.95 -4.25
C LYS A 42 -0.74 17.50 -3.06
N ARG A 43 -0.62 16.93 -1.86
CA ARG A 43 -1.30 17.40 -0.64
C ARG A 43 -0.38 18.30 0.20
N PRO A 44 -0.94 19.23 1.01
CA PRO A 44 -0.15 20.05 1.93
C PRO A 44 0.67 19.25 2.93
N ASN A 45 0.21 18.05 3.28
CA ASN A 45 0.89 17.07 4.10
C ASN A 45 1.13 15.78 3.30
N PRO A 46 2.22 15.68 2.52
CA PRO A 46 2.55 14.50 1.73
C PRO A 46 2.77 13.24 2.58
N GLY A 47 2.78 12.10 1.92
CA GLY A 47 3.09 10.81 2.54
C GLY A 47 1.92 10.17 3.29
N LEU A 48 2.22 9.12 4.06
CA LEU A 48 1.23 8.38 4.84
C LEU A 48 0.73 9.19 6.03
N ALA A 49 -0.52 9.67 5.96
CA ALA A 49 -1.24 10.08 7.17
C ALA A 49 -1.62 8.86 8.02
N ALA A 50 -2.03 9.07 9.28
CA ALA A 50 -2.40 8.00 10.20
C ALA A 50 -3.40 6.98 9.61
N GLU A 51 -4.45 7.44 8.92
CA GLU A 51 -5.44 6.56 8.27
C GLU A 51 -4.83 5.68 7.15
N HIS A 52 -3.81 6.19 6.45
CA HIS A 52 -3.13 5.48 5.37
C HIS A 52 -2.20 4.42 5.95
N LEU A 53 -1.46 4.77 7.00
CA LEU A 53 -0.62 3.84 7.72
C LEU A 53 -1.44 2.69 8.29
N THR A 54 -2.56 2.98 8.95
CA THR A 54 -3.49 1.95 9.45
C THR A 54 -3.98 1.04 8.32
N ALA A 55 -4.32 1.60 7.15
CA ALA A 55 -4.74 0.80 6.00
C ALA A 55 -3.62 -0.14 5.49
N VAL A 56 -2.38 0.33 5.43
CA VAL A 56 -1.21 -0.47 5.04
C VAL A 56 -1.00 -1.63 6.02
N LEU A 57 -1.03 -1.33 7.33
CA LEU A 57 -0.82 -2.34 8.38
C LEU A 57 -1.94 -3.38 8.42
N ALA A 58 -3.20 -2.95 8.28
CA ALA A 58 -4.34 -3.87 8.22
C ALA A 58 -4.28 -4.77 6.98
N ALA A 59 -3.96 -4.21 5.81
CA ALA A 59 -3.77 -5.00 4.60
C ALA A 59 -2.63 -6.01 4.75
N ALA A 60 -1.55 -5.64 5.44
CA ALA A 60 -0.42 -6.52 5.70
C ALA A 60 -0.81 -7.69 6.61
N ASP A 61 -1.57 -7.42 7.68
CA ASP A 61 -2.03 -8.46 8.59
C ASP A 61 -2.96 -9.48 7.91
N ILE A 62 -3.84 -9.02 7.02
CA ILE A 62 -4.78 -9.89 6.28
C ILE A 62 -4.06 -10.93 5.41
N CYS A 63 -2.88 -10.62 4.84
CA CYS A 63 -2.18 -11.50 3.89
C CYS A 63 -0.72 -11.83 4.27
N ASN A 64 -0.31 -11.54 5.51
CA ASN A 64 1.08 -11.58 5.99
C ASN A 64 2.07 -10.85 5.06
N ALA A 65 1.75 -9.63 4.61
CA ALA A 65 2.65 -8.93 3.70
C ALA A 65 3.97 -8.58 4.38
N ALA A 66 5.07 -8.68 3.62
CA ALA A 66 6.28 -7.94 3.92
C ALA A 66 6.09 -6.49 3.45
N VAL A 67 6.38 -5.53 4.32
CA VAL A 67 6.15 -4.10 4.04
C VAL A 67 7.37 -3.28 4.42
N GLU A 68 7.77 -2.37 3.54
CA GLU A 68 8.78 -1.35 3.79
C GLU A 68 8.17 0.03 3.60
N GLY A 69 8.58 1.01 4.41
CA GLY A 69 8.08 2.39 4.35
C GLY A 69 6.69 2.59 4.97
N ALA A 70 6.19 1.65 5.78
CA ALA A 70 4.97 1.80 6.56
C ALA A 70 5.20 2.63 7.83
N GLU A 71 5.48 3.92 7.66
CA GLU A 71 5.66 4.90 8.73
C GLU A 71 4.98 6.22 8.37
N LEU A 72 4.69 7.06 9.38
CA LEU A 72 4.07 8.37 9.14
C LEU A 72 4.91 9.21 8.18
N ASP A 73 4.22 9.97 7.32
CA ASP A 73 4.79 10.88 6.32
C ASP A 73 5.66 10.20 5.24
N SER A 74 5.76 8.87 5.26
CA SER A 74 6.44 8.12 4.20
C SER A 74 5.78 8.35 2.85
N GLN A 75 6.58 8.70 1.85
CA GLN A 75 6.13 8.89 0.47
C GLN A 75 6.35 7.64 -0.40
N VAL A 76 6.90 6.58 0.18
CA VAL A 76 7.21 5.33 -0.54
C VAL A 76 6.73 4.14 0.29
N VAL A 77 6.01 3.22 -0.35
CA VAL A 77 5.63 1.95 0.27
C VAL A 77 5.93 0.81 -0.70
N ASN A 78 6.71 -0.16 -0.25
CA ASN A 78 6.83 -1.47 -0.89
C ASN A 78 5.95 -2.45 -0.13
N PHE A 79 5.01 -3.10 -0.81
CA PHE A 79 4.07 -4.03 -0.21
C PHE A 79 4.09 -5.35 -0.98
N THR A 80 4.48 -6.42 -0.29
CA THR A 80 4.65 -7.76 -0.87
C THR A 80 3.77 -8.76 -0.12
N PRO A 81 2.59 -9.13 -0.63
CA PRO A 81 1.79 -10.22 -0.07
C PRO A 81 2.59 -11.52 -0.05
N THR A 82 2.61 -12.24 1.08
CA THR A 82 3.32 -13.53 1.18
C THR A 82 2.37 -14.73 1.22
N GLY A 83 1.08 -14.50 1.49
CA GLY A 83 0.04 -15.51 1.44
C GLY A 83 -1.28 -14.97 0.87
N PRO A 84 -2.28 -15.84 0.68
CA PRO A 84 -3.63 -15.42 0.33
C PRO A 84 -4.26 -14.61 1.48
N ALA A 85 -5.23 -13.76 1.16
CA ALA A 85 -6.04 -13.08 2.17
C ALA A 85 -6.73 -14.10 3.09
N ARG A 86 -6.67 -13.85 4.40
CA ARG A 86 -7.24 -14.74 5.42
C ARG A 86 -8.52 -14.14 6.00
N ALA A 87 -9.57 -14.96 6.11
CA ALA A 87 -10.71 -14.61 6.93
C ALA A 87 -10.34 -14.69 8.42
N GLY A 88 -10.96 -13.86 9.26
CA GLY A 88 -10.65 -13.81 10.68
C GLY A 88 -11.33 -12.66 11.40
N ARG A 89 -10.93 -12.46 12.67
CA ARG A 89 -11.29 -11.29 13.47
C ARG A 89 -10.07 -10.38 13.54
N TYR A 90 -10.27 -9.14 13.11
CA TYR A 90 -9.27 -8.07 13.05
C TYR A 90 -9.73 -6.88 13.89
#